data_AF-A0AAE8HAC5-F1
#
_entry.id   AF-A0AAE8HAC5-F1
#
_cell.length_a   1.000
_cell.length_b   1.000
_cell.length_c   1.000
_cell.angle_alpha   90.00
_cell.angle_beta   90.00
_cell.angle_gamma   90.00
#
_symmetry.space_group_name_H-M   'P 1'
#
loop_
_entity.id
_entity.type
_entity.pdbx_description
1 polymer ?
#
loop_
_entity_poly.entity_id
_entity_poly.type
_entity_poly.pdbx_seq_one_letter_code
_entity_poly.pdbx_strand_id
1 'polypeptide(L)'
;MDKTITVDQLATTDLRSINEIWLGSTHTQLCLWRGEQVFTHEMLSEGTHDQNVRRLCLQLVDPDDQAAVARVEVIVRERLVRMGKEGEFYPAQEADTYQ
;
A
#
# COMPACT_ATOMS: atom_id res chain seq x y z
N MET A 1 0.96 -14.80 -4.18
CA MET A 1 -0.47 -14.90 -3.83
C MET A 1 -0.79 -13.68 -3.00
N ASP A 2 -1.70 -12.85 -3.48
CA ASP A 2 -2.02 -11.58 -2.82
C ASP A 2 -2.81 -11.87 -1.54
N LYS A 3 -2.35 -11.29 -0.42
CA LYS A 3 -3.02 -11.48 0.86
C LYS A 3 -4.15 -10.45 0.95
N THR A 4 -5.37 -10.89 1.22
CA THR A 4 -6.51 -9.99 1.44
C THR A 4 -6.89 -10.01 2.92
N ILE A 5 -7.04 -8.84 3.53
CA ILE A 5 -7.43 -8.68 4.94
C ILE A 5 -8.45 -7.54 5.11
N THR A 6 -9.12 -7.48 6.25
CA THR A 6 -9.94 -6.30 6.63
C THR A 6 -9.09 -5.22 7.32
N VAL A 7 -9.64 -4.01 7.44
CA VAL A 7 -8.99 -2.90 8.15
C VAL A 7 -8.69 -3.26 9.62
N ASP A 8 -9.60 -3.96 10.30
CA ASP A 8 -9.36 -4.41 11.69
C ASP A 8 -8.17 -5.36 11.83
N GLN A 9 -7.93 -6.19 10.81
CA GLN A 9 -6.80 -7.13 10.78
C GLN A 9 -5.46 -6.44 10.52
N LEU A 10 -5.45 -5.18 10.06
CA LEU A 10 -4.23 -4.43 9.79
C LEU A 10 -3.40 -4.19 11.07
N ALA A 11 -4.08 -4.00 12.20
CA ALA A 11 -3.45 -3.75 13.50
C ALA A 11 -2.52 -4.90 13.96
N THR A 12 -2.90 -6.14 13.62
CA THR A 12 -2.17 -7.35 14.04
C THR A 12 -1.38 -8.01 12.91
N THR A 13 -1.61 -7.58 11.66
CA THR A 13 -0.89 -8.12 10.51
C THR A 13 0.56 -7.64 10.48
N ASP A 14 1.48 -8.57 10.21
CA ASP A 14 2.87 -8.26 9.92
C ASP A 14 3.01 -7.73 8.48
N LEU A 15 3.43 -6.46 8.37
CA LEU A 15 3.62 -5.75 7.10
C LEU A 15 5.09 -5.69 6.67
N ARG A 16 6.03 -6.33 7.39
CA ARG A 16 7.47 -6.17 7.12
C ARG A 16 7.84 -6.52 5.69
N SER A 17 7.29 -7.63 5.18
CA SER A 17 7.52 -8.07 3.80
C SER A 17 6.60 -7.44 2.76
N ILE A 18 5.66 -6.57 3.16
CA ILE A 18 4.69 -5.97 2.23
C ILE A 18 5.32 -4.72 1.61
N ASN A 19 5.23 -4.65 0.29
CA ASN A 19 5.81 -3.58 -0.52
C ASN A 19 4.71 -2.77 -1.24
N GLU A 20 3.49 -3.29 -1.35
CA GLU A 20 2.34 -2.54 -1.85
C GLU A 20 1.09 -2.82 -1.01
N ILE A 21 0.30 -1.78 -0.77
CA ILE A 21 -1.03 -1.87 -0.13
C ILE A 21 -2.05 -1.30 -1.11
N TRP A 22 -3.07 -2.10 -1.39
CA TRP A 22 -4.17 -1.77 -2.29
C TRP A 22 -5.50 -1.83 -1.54
N LEU A 23 -6.42 -0.94 -1.84
CA LEU A 23 -7.79 -0.95 -1.35
C LEU A 23 -8.68 -1.55 -2.43
N GLY A 24 -9.58 -2.46 -2.07
CA GLY A 24 -10.54 -2.93 -3.07
C GLY A 24 -11.37 -4.14 -2.70
N SER A 25 -12.30 -4.41 -3.60
CA SER A 25 -13.06 -5.65 -3.69
C SER A 25 -12.64 -6.43 -4.94
N THR A 26 -13.33 -7.53 -5.26
CA THR A 26 -13.03 -8.38 -6.42
C THR A 26 -13.03 -7.66 -7.78
N HIS A 27 -13.61 -6.45 -7.88
CA HIS A 27 -13.84 -5.77 -9.16
C HIS A 27 -13.20 -4.39 -9.31
N THR A 28 -12.76 -3.75 -8.21
CA THR A 28 -12.12 -2.43 -8.25
C THR A 28 -10.99 -2.41 -7.22
N GLN A 29 -9.78 -2.07 -7.67
CA GLN A 29 -8.59 -1.97 -6.82
C GLN A 29 -7.93 -0.60 -7.00
N LEU A 30 -7.71 0.09 -5.89
CA LEU A 30 -7.02 1.38 -5.79
C LEU A 30 -5.68 1.14 -5.09
N CYS A 31 -4.57 1.56 -5.71
CA CYS A 31 -3.28 1.55 -5.02
C CYS A 31 -3.30 2.63 -3.94
N LEU A 32 -3.05 2.27 -2.68
CA LEU A 32 -3.01 3.21 -1.57
C LEU A 32 -1.58 3.58 -1.18
N TRP A 33 -0.67 2.61 -1.22
CA TRP A 33 0.71 2.81 -0.79
C TRP A 33 1.68 1.87 -1.49
N ARG A 34 2.85 2.40 -1.86
CA ARG A 34 3.99 1.64 -2.36
C ARG A 34 5.21 1.96 -1.51
N GLY A 35 5.79 0.93 -0.92
CA GLY A 35 7.03 1.04 -0.16
C GLY A 35 8.22 1.40 -1.05
N GLU A 36 9.14 2.16 -0.49
CA GLU A 36 10.41 2.46 -1.16
C GLU A 36 11.17 1.15 -1.39
N GLN A 37 11.40 0.80 -2.65
CA GLN A 37 12.17 -0.37 -3.00
C GLN A 37 13.66 -0.03 -2.93
N VAL A 38 14.36 -0.58 -1.92
CA VAL A 38 15.81 -0.55 -1.88
C VAL A 38 16.33 -1.57 -2.89
N PHE A 39 16.62 -1.11 -4.11
CA PHE A 39 17.31 -1.92 -5.10
C PHE A 39 18.74 -2.16 -4.63
N THR A 40 19.03 -3.36 -4.14
CA THR A 40 20.42 -3.77 -3.96
C THR A 40 21.02 -4.07 -5.34
N HIS A 41 22.32 -3.82 -5.50
CA HIS A 41 23.03 -3.98 -6.77
C HIS A 41 22.89 -5.40 -7.37
N GLU A 42 22.62 -6.40 -6.54
CA GLU A 42 22.35 -7.80 -6.93
C GLU A 42 20.99 -7.98 -7.63
N MET A 43 19.97 -7.16 -7.29
CA MET A 43 18.64 -7.23 -7.91
C MET A 43 18.58 -6.67 -9.34
N LEU A 44 19.64 -6.01 -9.82
CA LEU A 44 19.72 -5.44 -11.16
C LEU A 44 20.21 -6.43 -12.23
N SER A 45 20.84 -7.55 -11.84
CA SER A 45 21.49 -8.47 -12.79
C SER A 45 20.65 -9.68 -13.21
N GLU A 46 19.57 -10.02 -12.49
CA GLU A 46 18.82 -11.27 -12.73
C GLU A 46 17.39 -11.12 -13.27
N GLY A 47 16.90 -9.91 -13.55
CA GLY A 47 15.55 -9.75 -14.12
C GLY A 47 14.41 -10.21 -13.18
N THR A 48 14.67 -10.34 -11.87
CA THR A 48 13.72 -10.78 -10.84
C THR A 48 12.96 -9.63 -10.18
N HIS A 49 12.91 -8.46 -10.84
CA HIS A 49 12.27 -7.24 -10.33
C HIS A 49 10.80 -7.47 -9.92
N ASP A 50 10.03 -8.19 -10.74
CA ASP A 50 8.61 -8.48 -10.47
C ASP A 50 8.37 -9.58 -9.43
N GLN A 51 9.41 -10.35 -9.04
CA GLN A 51 9.24 -11.48 -8.12
C GLN A 51 9.22 -11.08 -6.64
N ASN A 52 9.64 -9.86 -6.31
CA ASN A 52 9.68 -9.38 -4.92
C ASN A 52 8.52 -8.44 -4.56
N VAL A 53 7.55 -8.25 -5.46
CA VAL A 53 6.34 -7.47 -5.16
C VAL A 53 5.40 -8.32 -4.31
N ARG A 54 5.30 -7.99 -3.02
CA ARG A 54 4.32 -8.58 -2.11
C ARG A 54 3.20 -7.60 -1.84
N ARG A 55 2.06 -7.88 -2.46
CA ARG A 55 0.84 -7.08 -2.39
C ARG A 55 -0.05 -7.52 -1.23
N LEU A 56 -0.53 -6.52 -0.47
CA LEU A 56 -1.61 -6.66 0.49
C LEU A 56 -2.85 -5.93 -0.04
N CYS A 57 -3.97 -6.63 -0.11
CA CYS A 57 -5.26 -6.04 -0.40
C CYS A 57 -6.04 -5.81 0.90
N LEU A 58 -6.42 -4.56 1.16
CA LEU A 58 -7.33 -4.17 2.22
C LEU A 58 -8.75 -4.14 1.66
N GLN A 59 -9.63 -4.93 2.27
CA GLN A 59 -11.04 -4.91 1.92
C GLN A 59 -11.65 -3.57 2.31
N LEU A 60 -12.15 -2.87 1.30
CA LEU A 60 -12.93 -1.67 1.43
C LEU A 60 -14.23 -1.87 0.64
N VAL A 61 -15.36 -1.55 1.27
CA VAL A 61 -16.70 -1.78 0.69
C VAL A 61 -16.85 -1.02 -0.62
N ASP A 62 -16.37 0.22 -0.64
CA ASP A 62 -16.38 1.09 -1.81
C ASP A 62 -15.06 1.88 -1.89
N PRO A 63 -14.16 1.56 -2.84
CA PRO A 63 -12.92 2.32 -3.03
C PRO A 63 -13.14 3.70 -3.68
N ASP A 64 -14.35 4.01 -4.17
CA ASP A 64 -14.69 5.34 -4.69
C ASP A 64 -15.16 6.29 -3.57
N ASP A 65 -15.49 5.77 -2.37
CA ASP A 65 -15.76 6.58 -1.18
C ASP A 65 -14.46 7.20 -0.64
N GLN A 66 -14.17 8.42 -1.11
CA GLN A 66 -13.00 9.20 -0.71
C GLN A 66 -12.87 9.38 0.81
N ALA A 67 -13.99 9.49 1.53
CA ALA A 67 -13.94 9.64 2.98
C ALA A 67 -13.53 8.31 3.65
N ALA A 68 -13.98 7.18 3.12
CA ALA A 68 -13.55 5.87 3.59
C ALA A 68 -12.09 5.58 3.25
N VAL A 69 -11.66 5.92 2.03
CA VAL A 69 -10.25 5.83 1.60
C VAL A 69 -9.35 6.66 2.53
N ALA A 70 -9.68 7.94 2.78
CA ALA A 70 -8.89 8.82 3.64
C ALA A 70 -8.79 8.29 5.08
N ARG A 71 -9.87 7.72 5.64
CA ARG A 71 -9.83 7.08 6.97
C ARG A 71 -8.89 5.89 7.00
N VAL A 72 -8.93 5.04 5.98
CA VAL A 72 -8.03 3.88 5.90
C VAL A 72 -6.59 4.31 5.68
N GLU A 73 -6.36 5.35 4.87
CA GLU A 73 -5.04 5.93 4.65
C GLU A 73 -4.37 6.35 5.97
N VAL A 74 -5.08 7.09 6.82
CA VAL A 74 -4.55 7.52 8.13
C VAL A 74 -4.13 6.31 8.97
N ILE A 75 -4.95 5.27 9.02
CA ILE A 75 -4.65 4.04 9.79
C ILE A 75 -3.41 3.33 9.21
N VAL A 76 -3.33 3.20 7.88
CA VAL A 76 -2.19 2.58 7.19
C VAL A 76 -0.91 3.38 7.43
N ARG A 77 -0.98 4.70 7.32
CA ARG A 77 0.14 5.63 7.56
C ARG A 77 0.67 5.50 8.98
N GLU A 78 -0.20 5.59 9.98
CA GLU A 78 0.21 5.40 11.39
C GLU A 78 0.87 4.04 11.62
N ARG A 79 0.33 2.99 10.99
CA ARG A 79 0.88 1.63 11.13
C ARG A 79 2.26 1.52 10.50
N LEU A 80 2.45 2.03 9.30
CA LEU A 80 3.74 2.01 8.58
C LEU A 80 4.79 2.84 9.32
N VAL A 81 4.43 4.02 9.83
CA VAL A 81 5.33 4.88 10.64
C VAL A 81 5.79 4.15 11.90
N ARG A 82 4.88 3.49 12.62
CA ARG A 82 5.25 2.68 13.81
C ARG A 82 6.20 1.52 13.47
N MET A 83 6.18 1.04 12.24
CA MET A 83 7.05 -0.02 11.74
C MET A 83 8.32 0.52 11.06
N GLY A 84 8.51 1.84 10.98
CA GLY A 84 9.63 2.46 10.28
C GLY A 84 9.65 2.18 8.78
N LYS A 85 8.48 1.99 8.15
CA LYS A 85 8.37 1.75 6.70
C LYS A 85 8.12 3.06 5.97
N GLU A 86 8.99 3.36 5.02
CA GLU A 86 8.91 4.52 4.13
C GLU A 86 8.31 4.11 2.77
N GLY A 87 7.70 5.08 2.09
CA GLY A 87 7.07 4.87 0.79
C GLY A 87 6.09 5.99 0.43
N GLU A 88 5.51 5.86 -0.76
CA GLU A 88 4.62 6.83 -1.36
C GLU A 88 3.16 6.41 -1.22
N PHE A 89 2.28 7.36 -0.93
CA PHE A 89 0.83 7.16 -0.88
C PHE A 89 0.17 7.63 -2.17
N TYR A 90 -0.87 6.92 -2.60
CA TYR A 90 -1.59 7.16 -3.84
C TYR A 90 -3.12 7.27 -3.63
N PRO A 91 -3.83 8.09 -4.44
CA PRO A 91 -3.26 9.07 -5.36
C PRO A 91 -2.39 10.05 -4.59
N ALA A 92 -1.22 10.41 -5.15
CA ALA A 92 -0.39 11.42 -4.51
C ALA A 92 -1.29 12.64 -4.37
N GLN A 93 -1.44 13.16 -3.16
CA GLN A 93 -2.19 14.39 -2.94
C GLN A 93 -1.54 15.41 -3.87
N GLU A 94 -2.20 15.75 -4.98
CA GLU A 94 -1.72 16.79 -5.88
C GLU A 94 -1.63 18.01 -4.97
N ALA A 95 -0.42 18.38 -4.59
CA ALA A 95 -0.21 19.66 -3.95
C ALA A 95 -0.82 20.67 -4.92
N ASP A 96 -1.90 21.33 -4.52
CA ASP A 96 -2.62 22.33 -5.30
C ASP A 96 -1.64 23.23 -6.08
N THR A 97 -1.30 22.85 -7.31
CA THR A 97 -0.63 23.71 -8.28
C THR A 97 -1.70 24.32 -9.16
N TYR A 98 -2.69 24.95 -8.52
CA TYR A 98 -3.47 26.00 -9.15
C TYR A 98 -2.87 27.33 -8.68
N GLN A 99 -1.86 27.80 -9.42
CA GLN A 99 -1.46 29.21 -9.41
C GLN A 99 -2.28 29.99 -10.43
#